data_AF-A0AAD8Y675-F1
#
_entry.id   AF-A0AAD8Y675-F1
#
_cell.length_a   1.000
_cell.length_b   1.000
_cell.length_c   1.000
_cell.angle_alpha   90.00
_cell.angle_beta   90.00
_cell.angle_gamma   90.00
#
_symmetry.space_group_name_H-M   'P 1'
#
loop_
_entity.id
_entity.type
_entity.pdbx_description
1 polymer ?
#
loop_
_entity_poly.entity_id
_entity_poly.type
_entity_poly.pdbx_seq_one_letter_code
_entity_poly.pdbx_strand_id
1 'polypeptide(L)'
;MNVCSSRSVQISTWPHQRHSEEDAALASWMLKQNHVLGRHLMGMTTRLKKEQISRLMNVGFEGGRTKFVGGDGRFEGGSVGGVVDFDAKWDLMFGQLQDYKNENGHCNVPTSAGTDLSNWVAAQRRMYGKLISGKPGKRSFLDASKMQRLTDLGFQFRPRGSYYSWEEQMVELVKYKEENGDCKIPVNHERLGSFVKLVRRDYKKYVQGKKCGMTAAREAELHALGFVFEGGKTPERKVTQPKSWEERYQDLIRYKEQNGDTIVPQNSGRLGQWVHAQRVHYKKFKKGEQSQMTAERH
;
A
#
# COMPACT_ATOMS: atom_id res chain seq x y z
N MET A 1 -0.43 84.47 -15.32
CA MET A 1 0.50 84.71 -16.46
C MET A 1 1.39 83.49 -16.58
N ASN A 2 1.41 82.87 -17.79
CA ASN A 2 2.29 81.82 -18.36
C ASN A 2 2.58 80.57 -17.50
N VAL A 3 2.17 79.32 -17.80
CA VAL A 3 1.96 78.47 -19.01
C VAL A 3 3.24 77.89 -19.66
N CYS A 4 3.22 76.55 -19.79
CA CYS A 4 3.98 75.61 -20.68
C CYS A 4 5.44 75.26 -20.34
N SER A 5 5.96 74.04 -20.57
CA SER A 5 5.44 72.74 -21.05
C SER A 5 6.61 71.72 -21.01
N SER A 6 6.36 70.44 -20.66
CA SER A 6 6.96 69.30 -21.39
C SER A 6 6.26 67.98 -21.07
N ARG A 7 6.12 67.18 -22.13
CA ARG A 7 5.23 66.03 -22.31
C ARG A 7 5.77 64.69 -21.76
N SER A 8 4.81 63.85 -21.38
CA SER A 8 4.66 62.39 -21.59
C SER A 8 5.88 61.46 -21.65
N VAL A 9 5.89 60.41 -20.81
CA VAL A 9 5.92 58.99 -21.26
C VAL A 9 5.14 58.14 -20.25
N GLN A 10 4.14 57.40 -20.74
CA GLN A 10 3.46 56.32 -19.99
C GLN A 10 4.47 55.21 -19.69
N ILE A 11 4.66 54.84 -18.42
CA ILE A 11 5.35 53.59 -18.10
C ILE A 11 4.30 52.49 -17.96
N SER A 12 4.35 51.63 -18.96
CA SER A 12 3.66 50.39 -19.19
C SER A 12 3.74 49.41 -18.01
N THR A 13 2.62 48.72 -17.85
CA THR A 13 2.36 47.48 -17.13
C THR A 13 3.50 46.43 -17.10
N TRP A 14 3.83 45.98 -15.88
CA TRP A 14 4.17 44.62 -15.37
C TRP A 14 4.71 43.53 -16.33
N PRO A 15 5.63 42.66 -15.83
CA PRO A 15 5.15 41.34 -15.44
C PRO A 15 5.87 40.77 -14.19
N HIS A 16 5.27 40.90 -13.01
CA HIS A 16 5.68 40.17 -11.80
C HIS A 16 5.03 38.78 -11.66
N GLN A 17 4.50 38.22 -12.74
CA GLN A 17 3.70 36.99 -12.69
C GLN A 17 4.44 35.71 -13.15
N ARG A 18 5.67 35.84 -13.69
CA ARG A 18 6.41 34.69 -14.24
C ARG A 18 7.17 33.85 -13.19
N HIS A 19 7.68 34.48 -12.13
CA HIS A 19 8.45 33.77 -11.09
C HIS A 19 7.61 32.81 -10.23
N SER A 20 6.35 33.16 -9.93
CA SER A 20 5.47 32.36 -9.05
C SER A 20 5.07 31.00 -9.64
N GLU A 21 4.79 30.94 -10.95
CA GLU A 21 4.40 29.68 -11.62
C GLU A 21 5.59 28.74 -11.84
N GLU A 22 6.77 29.30 -12.13
CA GLU A 22 8.01 28.54 -12.30
C GLU A 22 8.45 27.90 -10.99
N ASP A 23 8.32 28.62 -9.86
CA ASP A 23 8.60 28.12 -8.52
C ASP A 23 7.62 26.98 -8.11
N ALA A 24 6.34 27.10 -8.46
CA ALA A 24 5.35 26.06 -8.20
C ALA A 24 5.58 24.79 -9.06
N ALA A 25 5.95 24.97 -10.33
CA ALA A 25 6.30 23.88 -11.23
C ALA A 25 7.56 23.15 -10.77
N LEU A 26 8.57 23.89 -10.32
CA LEU A 26 9.80 23.34 -9.76
C LEU A 26 9.51 22.55 -8.48
N ALA A 27 8.73 23.10 -7.54
CA ALA A 27 8.35 22.42 -6.31
C ALA A 27 7.59 21.10 -6.57
N SER A 28 6.66 21.11 -7.52
CA SER A 28 5.92 19.91 -7.94
C SER A 28 6.84 18.86 -8.59
N TRP A 29 7.79 19.32 -9.42
CA TRP A 29 8.80 18.43 -10.01
C TRP A 29 9.70 17.82 -8.94
N MET A 30 10.18 18.62 -7.98
CA MET A 30 11.00 18.15 -6.86
C MET A 30 10.25 17.08 -6.04
N LEU A 31 9.00 17.34 -5.64
CA LEU A 31 8.17 16.34 -4.94
C LEU A 31 8.02 15.03 -5.73
N LYS A 32 7.82 15.14 -7.05
CA LYS A 32 7.71 13.99 -7.93
C LYS A 32 9.03 13.23 -8.04
N GLN A 33 10.18 13.91 -8.16
CA GLN A 33 11.48 13.26 -8.18
C GLN A 33 11.80 12.62 -6.83
N ASN A 34 11.50 13.28 -5.70
CA ASN A 34 11.66 12.71 -4.36
C ASN A 34 10.81 11.43 -4.20
N HIS A 35 9.57 11.47 -4.69
CA HIS A 35 8.69 10.30 -4.68
C HIS A 35 9.22 9.15 -5.56
N VAL A 36 9.69 9.45 -6.78
CA VAL A 36 10.23 8.45 -7.71
C VAL A 36 11.57 7.88 -7.19
N LEU A 37 12.40 8.72 -6.58
CA LEU A 37 13.60 8.30 -5.86
C LEU A 37 13.23 7.38 -4.70
N GLY A 38 12.24 7.75 -3.88
CA GLY A 38 11.71 6.92 -2.80
C GLY A 38 11.25 5.55 -3.28
N ARG A 39 10.46 5.51 -4.35
CA ARG A 39 10.05 4.25 -5.01
C ARG A 39 11.26 3.42 -5.45
N HIS A 40 12.29 4.06 -6.00
CA HIS A 40 13.52 3.38 -6.42
C HIS A 40 14.25 2.79 -5.22
N LEU A 41 14.45 3.57 -4.16
CA LEU A 41 15.11 3.15 -2.92
C LEU A 41 14.31 2.05 -2.18
N MET A 42 12.98 2.03 -2.33
CA MET A 42 12.09 0.95 -1.87
C MET A 42 12.09 -0.31 -2.79
N GLY A 43 13.02 -0.39 -3.74
CA GLY A 43 13.19 -1.54 -4.62
C GLY A 43 12.10 -1.70 -5.67
N MET A 44 11.32 -0.66 -5.95
CA MET A 44 10.39 -0.66 -7.08
C MET A 44 11.16 -0.40 -8.38
N THR A 45 10.68 -0.99 -9.47
CA THR A 45 11.22 -0.71 -10.80
C THR A 45 10.88 0.72 -11.20
N THR A 46 11.89 1.58 -11.32
CA THR A 46 11.74 2.93 -11.87
C THR A 46 12.68 3.13 -13.06
N ARG A 47 12.44 4.18 -13.84
CA ARG A 47 13.27 4.54 -15.00
C ARG A 47 14.58 5.25 -14.63
N LEU A 48 14.81 5.55 -13.34
CA LEU A 48 16.00 6.25 -12.90
C LEU A 48 17.27 5.39 -13.10
N LYS A 49 18.28 5.99 -13.75
CA LYS A 49 19.63 5.43 -13.86
C LYS A 49 20.42 5.69 -12.57
N LYS A 50 21.44 4.87 -12.29
CA LYS A 50 22.27 4.97 -11.08
C LYS A 50 22.79 6.40 -10.87
N GLU A 51 23.34 7.00 -11.92
CA GLU A 51 23.87 8.36 -11.89
C GLU A 51 22.80 9.45 -11.64
N GLN A 52 21.56 9.24 -12.09
CA GLN A 52 20.47 10.18 -11.82
C GLN A 52 20.03 10.11 -10.35
N ILE A 53 20.06 8.92 -9.74
CA ILE A 53 19.79 8.73 -8.31
C ILE A 53 20.87 9.41 -7.49
N SER A 54 22.13 9.24 -7.89
CA SER A 54 23.28 9.91 -7.26
C SER A 54 23.15 11.42 -7.26
N ARG A 55 22.81 12.00 -8.41
CA ARG A 55 22.59 13.44 -8.53
C ARG A 55 21.44 13.94 -7.65
N LEU A 56 20.34 13.21 -7.56
CA LEU A 56 19.22 13.60 -6.70
C LEU A 56 19.60 13.56 -5.21
N MET A 57 20.29 12.51 -4.75
CA MET A 57 20.70 12.44 -3.34
C MET A 57 21.73 13.51 -2.96
N ASN A 58 22.68 13.82 -3.85
CA ASN A 58 23.66 14.90 -3.62
C ASN A 58 23.01 16.29 -3.49
N VAL A 59 21.83 16.48 -4.09
CA VAL A 59 21.05 17.72 -3.99
C VAL A 59 20.12 17.71 -2.76
N GLY A 60 20.18 16.67 -1.92
CA GLY A 60 19.43 16.57 -0.66
C GLY A 60 18.08 15.84 -0.76
N PHE A 61 17.82 15.07 -1.82
CA PHE A 61 16.61 14.26 -1.92
C PHE A 61 16.75 12.94 -1.14
N GLU A 62 15.90 12.72 -0.15
CA GLU A 62 16.00 11.56 0.76
C GLU A 62 15.09 10.37 0.36
N GLY A 63 14.13 10.60 -0.55
CA GLY A 63 13.19 9.59 -1.03
C GLY A 63 11.93 9.41 -0.18
N GLY A 64 11.57 10.41 0.65
CA GLY A 64 10.41 10.38 1.55
C GLY A 64 9.27 11.34 1.16
N ARG A 65 8.23 11.43 2.00
CA ARG A 65 7.17 12.45 1.92
C ARG A 65 7.59 13.80 2.55
N THR A 66 8.88 14.09 2.62
CA THR A 66 9.39 15.30 3.26
C THR A 66 9.07 16.53 2.40
N LYS A 67 8.47 17.56 3.04
CA LYS A 67 8.36 18.90 2.44
C LYS A 67 9.78 19.46 2.35
N PHE A 68 10.25 19.73 1.14
CA PHE A 68 11.49 20.46 0.93
C PHE A 68 11.31 21.87 1.50
N VAL A 69 11.98 22.20 2.60
CA VAL A 69 12.06 23.56 3.12
C VAL A 69 13.29 24.18 2.47
N GLY A 70 13.07 25.00 1.44
CA GLY A 70 14.13 25.77 0.80
C GLY A 70 14.74 26.73 1.81
N GLY A 71 15.99 26.47 2.20
CA GLY A 71 16.79 27.34 3.05
C GLY A 71 18.00 27.82 2.27
N ASP A 72 18.13 29.14 2.18
CA ASP A 72 19.16 29.91 1.50
C ASP A 72 20.56 29.51 2.00
N GLY A 73 21.30 28.77 1.18
CA GLY A 73 22.63 28.27 1.52
C GLY A 73 23.53 28.33 0.30
N ARG A 74 24.23 29.46 0.14
CA ARG A 74 25.33 29.59 -0.81
C ARG A 74 26.35 28.48 -0.56
N PHE A 75 26.38 27.47 -1.42
CA PHE A 75 27.50 26.55 -1.53
C PHE A 75 28.45 27.08 -2.61
N GLU A 76 29.50 27.78 -2.16
CA GLU A 76 30.65 28.06 -3.01
C GLU A 76 31.37 26.76 -3.38
N GLY A 77 31.93 26.77 -4.59
CA GLY A 77 32.35 25.61 -5.33
C GLY A 77 33.37 24.72 -4.62
N GLY A 78 33.14 23.42 -4.76
CA GLY A 78 34.09 22.36 -4.43
C GLY A 78 33.79 21.13 -5.27
N SER A 79 34.47 21.00 -6.41
CA SER A 79 34.46 19.79 -7.22
C SER A 79 35.22 18.69 -6.48
N VAL A 80 34.50 17.73 -5.90
CA VAL A 80 35.03 16.38 -5.67
C VAL A 80 33.92 15.39 -5.98
N GLY A 81 34.15 14.56 -6.99
CA GLY A 81 33.29 13.44 -7.34
C GLY A 81 33.24 12.43 -6.21
N GLY A 82 32.25 12.54 -5.34
CA GLY A 82 31.86 11.51 -4.40
C GLY A 82 30.96 10.49 -5.11
N VAL A 83 31.48 9.30 -5.35
CA VAL A 83 30.66 8.13 -5.66
C VAL A 83 29.75 7.92 -4.45
N VAL A 84 28.48 8.34 -4.55
CA VAL A 84 27.50 8.02 -3.51
C VAL A 84 27.36 6.51 -3.40
N ASP A 85 27.71 6.02 -2.22
CA ASP A 85 27.68 4.61 -1.90
C ASP A 85 26.23 4.17 -1.62
N PHE A 86 25.68 3.33 -2.50
CA PHE A 86 24.35 2.73 -2.30
C PHE A 86 24.29 1.86 -1.03
N ASP A 87 25.45 1.42 -0.53
CA ASP A 87 25.54 0.65 0.72
C ASP A 87 25.29 1.52 1.95
N ALA A 88 25.60 2.83 1.91
CA ALA A 88 25.43 3.72 3.08
C ALA A 88 23.98 3.80 3.60
N LYS A 89 22.97 3.89 2.70
CA LYS A 89 21.55 3.87 3.12
C LYS A 89 21.12 2.48 3.58
N TRP A 90 21.67 1.43 2.98
CA TRP A 90 21.37 0.07 3.43
C TRP A 90 21.94 -0.18 4.83
N ASP A 91 23.17 0.28 5.08
CA ASP A 91 23.86 0.20 6.37
C ASP A 91 23.13 0.98 7.46
N LEU A 92 22.65 2.19 7.14
CA LEU A 92 21.82 2.97 8.06
C LEU A 92 20.56 2.21 8.49
N MET A 93 19.81 1.65 7.54
CA MET A 93 18.59 0.88 7.83
C MET A 93 18.89 -0.44 8.54
N PHE A 94 20.02 -1.06 8.23
CA PHE A 94 20.49 -2.26 8.93
C PHE A 94 20.82 -1.94 10.41
N GLY A 95 21.47 -0.80 10.68
CA GLY A 95 21.69 -0.29 12.03
C GLY A 95 20.39 -0.10 12.80
N GLN A 96 19.41 0.59 12.20
CA GLN A 96 18.08 0.76 12.80
C GLN A 96 17.37 -0.59 13.09
N LEU A 97 17.56 -1.60 12.25
CA LEU A 97 17.02 -2.94 12.49
C LEU A 97 17.72 -3.63 13.68
N GLN A 98 19.01 -3.38 13.87
CA GLN A 98 19.77 -3.90 15.00
C GLN A 98 19.32 -3.27 16.32
N ASP A 99 19.09 -1.94 16.33
CA ASP A 99 18.51 -1.24 17.46
C ASP A 99 17.11 -1.78 17.80
N TYR A 100 16.25 -1.94 16.79
CA TYR A 100 14.93 -2.53 16.97
C TYR A 100 15.00 -3.93 17.57
N LYS A 101 15.94 -4.77 17.14
CA LYS A 101 16.14 -6.11 17.72
C LYS A 101 16.58 -6.03 19.18
N ASN A 102 17.45 -5.09 19.54
CA ASN A 102 17.91 -4.93 20.91
C ASN A 102 16.75 -4.51 21.83
N GLU A 103 15.87 -3.65 21.35
CA GLU A 103 14.69 -3.18 22.10
C GLU A 103 13.58 -4.24 22.20
N ASN A 104 13.32 -5.00 21.13
CA ASN A 104 12.15 -5.87 21.00
C ASN A 104 12.49 -7.37 21.07
N GLY A 105 13.77 -7.73 21.19
CA GLY A 105 14.26 -9.11 21.16
C GLY A 105 14.18 -9.80 19.78
N HIS A 106 13.60 -9.16 18.76
CA HIS A 106 13.39 -9.75 17.44
C HIS A 106 13.43 -8.71 16.31
N CYS A 107 13.66 -9.16 15.07
CA CYS A 107 13.65 -8.29 13.87
C CYS A 107 12.27 -8.15 13.20
N ASN A 108 11.19 -8.49 13.89
CA ASN A 108 9.83 -8.51 13.34
C ASN A 108 9.17 -7.12 13.41
N VAL A 109 9.63 -6.19 12.57
CA VAL A 109 9.04 -4.84 12.48
C VAL A 109 7.63 -4.89 11.87
N PRO A 110 6.56 -4.44 12.58
CA PRO A 110 5.20 -4.45 12.06
C PRO A 110 5.04 -3.57 10.82
N THR A 111 4.43 -4.12 9.76
CA THR A 111 4.15 -3.35 8.53
C THR A 111 3.12 -2.24 8.72
N SER A 112 2.31 -2.28 9.79
CA SER A 112 1.35 -1.22 10.12
C SER A 112 2.00 0.05 10.66
N ALA A 113 3.24 -0.03 11.16
CA ALA A 113 3.92 1.12 11.75
C ALA A 113 4.16 2.26 10.72
N GLY A 114 4.18 1.95 9.42
CA GLY A 114 4.29 2.96 8.35
C GLY A 114 5.62 3.71 8.30
N THR A 115 6.58 3.35 9.15
CA THR A 115 7.92 3.95 9.23
C THR A 115 8.82 3.53 8.07
N ASP A 116 9.88 4.29 7.82
CA ASP A 116 10.89 3.95 6.81
C ASP A 116 11.51 2.57 7.05
N LEU A 117 11.79 2.23 8.32
CA LEU A 117 12.27 0.90 8.71
C LEU A 117 11.25 -0.20 8.37
N SER A 118 9.96 0.00 8.65
CA SER A 118 8.92 -0.99 8.34
C SER A 118 8.78 -1.24 6.82
N ASN A 119 8.90 -0.17 6.04
CA ASN A 119 8.88 -0.22 4.58
C ASN A 119 10.13 -0.91 4.02
N TRP A 120 11.30 -0.62 4.59
CA TRP A 120 12.57 -1.23 4.23
C TRP A 120 12.58 -2.74 4.53
N VAL A 121 12.15 -3.15 5.74
CA VAL A 121 12.00 -4.56 6.13
C VAL A 121 11.06 -5.29 5.16
N ALA A 122 9.91 -4.70 4.83
CA ALA A 122 8.97 -5.26 3.86
C ALA A 122 9.60 -5.39 2.47
N ALA A 123 10.45 -4.43 2.07
CA ALA A 123 11.19 -4.50 0.82
C ALA A 123 12.20 -5.65 0.81
N GLN A 124 12.97 -5.86 1.89
CA GLN A 124 13.92 -6.99 1.99
C GLN A 124 13.22 -8.34 1.82
N ARG A 125 12.08 -8.54 2.52
CA ARG A 125 11.26 -9.76 2.40
C ARG A 125 10.72 -9.97 0.98
N ARG A 126 10.28 -8.88 0.33
CA ARG A 126 9.79 -8.91 -1.07
C ARG A 126 10.89 -9.28 -2.05
N MET A 127 12.09 -8.72 -1.89
CA MET A 127 13.25 -9.02 -2.73
C MET A 127 13.67 -10.48 -2.59
N TYR A 128 13.77 -10.98 -1.35
CA TYR A 128 14.03 -12.39 -1.08
C TYR A 128 12.98 -13.30 -1.74
N GLY A 129 11.69 -12.92 -1.65
CA GLY A 129 10.59 -13.61 -2.33
C GLY A 129 10.74 -13.70 -3.86
N LYS A 130 11.26 -12.66 -4.50
CA LYS A 130 11.55 -12.64 -5.94
C LYS A 130 12.76 -13.51 -6.30
N LEU A 131 13.80 -13.49 -5.46
CA LEU A 131 15.01 -14.30 -5.65
C LEU A 131 14.67 -15.80 -5.68
N ILE A 132 13.95 -16.27 -4.67
CA ILE A 132 13.57 -17.69 -4.54
C ILE A 132 12.47 -18.15 -5.51
N SER A 133 11.75 -17.21 -6.14
CA SER A 133 10.76 -17.54 -7.19
C SER A 133 11.35 -17.55 -8.61
N GLY A 134 12.69 -17.43 -8.73
CA GLY A 134 13.37 -17.45 -10.02
C GLY A 134 13.08 -16.24 -10.91
N LYS A 135 12.49 -15.16 -10.34
CA LYS A 135 12.22 -13.90 -11.03
C LYS A 135 12.99 -12.76 -10.36
N PRO A 136 14.33 -12.84 -10.22
CA PRO A 136 15.10 -11.72 -9.72
C PRO A 136 14.85 -10.53 -10.65
N GLY A 137 14.40 -9.41 -10.10
CA GLY A 137 14.32 -8.19 -10.89
C GLY A 137 15.70 -7.84 -11.43
N LYS A 138 15.79 -7.09 -12.55
CA LYS A 138 17.06 -6.68 -13.19
C LYS A 138 18.05 -5.94 -12.25
N ARG A 139 17.64 -5.61 -11.02
CA ARG A 139 18.44 -4.97 -9.95
C ARG A 139 18.00 -5.51 -8.58
N SER A 140 18.27 -6.78 -8.28
CA SER A 140 18.17 -7.26 -6.89
C SER A 140 19.25 -6.56 -6.07
N PHE A 141 18.85 -5.63 -5.19
CA PHE A 141 19.78 -4.96 -4.26
C PHE A 141 20.09 -5.81 -3.02
N LEU A 142 19.41 -6.95 -2.88
CA LEU A 142 19.72 -7.96 -1.88
C LEU A 142 20.77 -8.91 -2.47
N ASP A 143 22.04 -8.58 -2.26
CA ASP A 143 23.19 -9.40 -2.62
C ASP A 143 23.54 -10.42 -1.50
N ALA A 144 24.53 -11.29 -1.77
CA ALA A 144 24.93 -12.34 -0.83
C ALA A 144 25.41 -11.79 0.52
N SER A 145 26.16 -10.69 0.52
CA SER A 145 26.69 -10.07 1.74
C SER A 145 25.56 -9.52 2.63
N LYS A 146 24.60 -8.81 2.01
CA LYS A 146 23.42 -8.27 2.71
C LYS A 146 22.51 -9.37 3.24
N MET A 147 22.35 -10.47 2.50
CA MET A 147 21.63 -11.65 2.98
C MET A 147 22.32 -12.28 4.19
N GLN A 148 23.64 -12.41 4.16
CA GLN A 148 24.40 -12.96 5.28
C GLN A 148 24.23 -12.09 6.53
N ARG A 149 24.45 -10.77 6.42
CA ARG A 149 24.29 -9.84 7.55
C ARG A 149 22.89 -9.88 8.16
N LEU A 150 21.85 -9.93 7.34
CA LEU A 150 20.47 -10.08 7.82
C LEU A 150 20.26 -11.45 8.50
N THR A 151 20.83 -12.52 7.96
CA THR A 151 20.75 -13.86 8.54
C THR A 151 21.46 -13.93 9.88
N ASP A 152 22.66 -13.35 10.00
CA ASP A 152 23.44 -13.28 11.24
C ASP A 152 22.70 -12.46 12.31
N LEU A 153 21.98 -11.41 11.90
CA LEU A 153 21.11 -10.66 12.79
C LEU A 153 19.89 -11.47 13.26
N GLY A 154 19.59 -12.63 12.65
CA GLY A 154 18.39 -13.43 12.94
C GLY A 154 17.13 -12.91 12.23
N PHE A 155 17.29 -12.18 11.13
CA PHE A 155 16.18 -11.65 10.36
C PHE A 155 15.40 -12.75 9.65
N GLN A 156 14.10 -12.83 9.93
CA GLN A 156 13.21 -13.77 9.25
C GLN A 156 12.68 -13.16 7.95
N PHE A 157 13.21 -13.61 6.80
CA PHE A 157 12.72 -13.19 5.48
C PHE A 157 11.29 -13.63 5.17
N ARG A 158 10.82 -14.69 5.84
CA ARG A 158 9.45 -15.21 5.77
C ARG A 158 8.94 -15.50 7.18
N PRO A 159 8.57 -14.47 7.96
CA PRO A 159 8.00 -14.69 9.28
C PRO A 159 6.71 -15.50 9.10
N ARG A 160 6.61 -16.63 9.79
CA ARG A 160 5.38 -17.42 9.85
C ARG A 160 4.61 -17.00 11.10
N GLY A 161 3.64 -16.10 10.97
CA GLY A 161 2.74 -15.77 12.08
C GLY A 161 2.66 -14.28 12.41
N SER A 162 2.28 -13.98 13.65
CA SER A 162 2.22 -12.62 14.19
C SER A 162 3.63 -12.06 14.33
N TYR A 163 3.74 -10.73 14.30
CA TYR A 163 5.01 -10.05 14.56
C TYR A 163 5.49 -10.22 16.00
N TYR A 164 4.55 -10.45 16.91
CA TYR A 164 4.75 -10.64 18.34
C TYR A 164 4.80 -12.12 18.70
N SER A 165 5.47 -12.43 19.80
CA SER A 165 5.52 -13.75 20.42
C SER A 165 4.15 -14.23 20.92
N TRP A 166 4.06 -15.51 21.29
CA TRP A 166 2.82 -16.06 21.86
C TRP A 166 2.50 -15.38 23.19
N GLU A 167 3.53 -15.22 24.01
CA GLU A 167 3.48 -14.69 25.37
C GLU A 167 3.01 -13.23 25.36
N GLU A 168 3.56 -12.38 24.49
CA GLU A 168 3.12 -10.99 24.33
C GLU A 168 1.66 -10.89 23.86
N GLN A 169 1.25 -11.80 22.96
CA GLN A 169 -0.13 -11.82 22.47
C GLN A 169 -1.10 -12.26 23.56
N MET A 170 -0.70 -13.17 24.44
CA MET A 170 -1.51 -13.60 25.59
C MET A 170 -1.66 -12.46 26.60
N VAL A 171 -0.59 -11.72 26.90
CA VAL A 171 -0.66 -10.53 27.77
C VAL A 171 -1.64 -9.51 27.21
N GLU A 172 -1.54 -9.19 25.92
CA GLU A 172 -2.45 -8.25 25.26
C GLU A 172 -3.89 -8.77 25.22
N LEU A 173 -4.08 -10.08 25.07
CA LEU A 173 -5.40 -10.72 25.07
C LEU A 173 -6.08 -10.64 26.44
N VAL A 174 -5.32 -10.82 27.51
CA VAL A 174 -5.80 -10.64 28.90
C VAL A 174 -6.22 -9.19 29.12
N LYS A 175 -5.37 -8.24 28.74
CA LYS A 175 -5.68 -6.81 28.82
C LYS A 175 -6.97 -6.46 28.07
N TYR A 176 -7.13 -6.96 26.84
CA TYR A 176 -8.34 -6.75 26.05
C TYR A 176 -9.60 -7.29 26.77
N LYS A 177 -9.50 -8.46 27.40
CA LYS A 177 -10.60 -9.06 28.16
C LYS A 177 -10.96 -8.22 29.39
N GLU A 178 -9.97 -7.69 30.10
CA GLU A 178 -10.18 -6.82 31.26
C GLU A 178 -10.90 -5.53 30.85
N GLU A 179 -10.53 -4.93 29.70
CA GLU A 179 -11.13 -3.70 29.20
C GLU A 179 -12.54 -3.90 28.64
N ASN A 180 -12.79 -5.01 27.93
CA ASN A 180 -14.03 -5.20 27.17
C ASN A 180 -14.99 -6.23 27.78
N GLY A 181 -14.56 -6.97 28.81
CA GLY A 181 -15.32 -8.03 29.46
C GLY A 181 -15.41 -9.34 28.68
N ASP A 182 -14.94 -9.39 27.43
CA ASP A 182 -14.89 -10.62 26.62
C ASP A 182 -13.68 -10.68 25.67
N CYS A 183 -13.46 -11.86 25.08
CA CYS A 183 -12.41 -12.10 24.09
C CYS A 183 -12.94 -12.06 22.65
N LYS A 184 -13.96 -11.25 22.33
CA LYS A 184 -14.52 -11.13 20.98
C LYS A 184 -13.79 -10.04 20.17
N ILE A 185 -12.52 -10.29 19.90
CA ILE A 185 -11.65 -9.31 19.23
C ILE A 185 -12.07 -9.09 17.76
N PRO A 186 -12.23 -7.82 17.31
CA PRO A 186 -12.44 -7.48 15.92
C PRO A 186 -11.31 -7.97 14.99
N VAL A 187 -11.69 -8.41 13.79
CA VAL A 187 -10.78 -8.93 12.76
C VAL A 187 -9.72 -7.90 12.30
N ASN A 188 -10.04 -6.61 12.45
CA ASN A 188 -9.19 -5.47 12.08
C ASN A 188 -8.51 -4.82 13.30
N HIS A 189 -8.56 -5.46 14.47
CA HIS A 189 -7.85 -4.96 15.65
C HIS A 189 -6.35 -4.88 15.37
N GLU A 190 -5.73 -3.76 15.72
CA GLU A 190 -4.34 -3.43 15.36
C GLU A 190 -3.34 -4.49 15.84
N ARG A 191 -3.38 -4.82 17.15
CA ARG A 191 -2.43 -5.75 17.78
C ARG A 191 -2.82 -7.22 17.72
N LEU A 192 -4.06 -7.53 18.09
CA LEU A 192 -4.58 -8.90 18.21
C LEU A 192 -5.23 -9.45 16.92
N GLY A 193 -5.62 -8.62 15.95
CA GLY A 193 -6.43 -9.07 14.81
C GLY A 193 -5.74 -10.10 13.90
N SER A 194 -4.42 -9.97 13.72
CA SER A 194 -3.62 -10.95 12.98
C SER A 194 -3.43 -12.26 13.76
N PHE A 195 -3.20 -12.16 15.07
CA PHE A 195 -3.06 -13.30 15.99
C PHE A 195 -4.34 -14.14 16.03
N VAL A 196 -5.51 -13.51 16.21
CA VAL A 196 -6.81 -14.19 16.20
C VAL A 196 -7.04 -14.98 14.91
N LYS A 197 -6.69 -14.41 13.74
CA LYS A 197 -6.78 -15.13 12.45
C LYS A 197 -5.89 -16.36 12.41
N LEU A 198 -4.66 -16.25 12.93
CA LEU A 198 -3.70 -17.34 12.96
C LEU A 198 -4.14 -18.45 13.90
N VAL A 199 -4.54 -18.11 15.14
CA VAL A 199 -5.06 -19.03 16.15
C VAL A 199 -6.25 -19.81 15.62
N ARG A 200 -7.26 -19.13 15.05
CA ARG A 200 -8.45 -19.79 14.49
C ARG A 200 -8.12 -20.73 13.33
N ARG A 201 -7.19 -20.33 12.45
CA ARG A 201 -6.73 -21.16 11.34
C ARG A 201 -5.99 -22.41 11.84
N ASP A 202 -5.11 -22.23 12.81
CA ASP A 202 -4.26 -23.30 13.33
C ASP A 202 -5.08 -24.26 14.19
N TYR A 203 -6.03 -23.77 14.99
CA TYR A 203 -7.03 -24.60 15.68
C TYR A 203 -7.85 -25.46 14.72
N LYS A 204 -8.35 -24.89 13.61
CA LYS A 204 -9.07 -25.67 12.59
C LYS A 204 -8.21 -26.80 12.01
N LYS A 205 -6.91 -26.56 11.82
CA LYS A 205 -5.98 -27.61 11.34
C LYS A 205 -5.73 -28.66 12.41
N TYR A 206 -5.55 -28.24 13.65
CA TYR A 206 -5.34 -29.09 14.82
C TYR A 206 -6.49 -30.07 15.02
N VAL A 207 -7.74 -29.59 15.02
CA VAL A 207 -8.95 -30.43 15.11
C VAL A 207 -9.06 -31.41 13.92
N GLN A 208 -8.55 -31.04 12.75
CA GLN A 208 -8.49 -31.90 11.57
C GLN A 208 -7.29 -32.88 11.58
N GLY A 209 -6.49 -32.92 12.64
CA GLY A 209 -5.28 -33.75 12.73
C GLY A 209 -4.16 -33.33 11.77
N LYS A 210 -4.21 -32.11 11.22
CA LYS A 210 -3.20 -31.60 10.30
C LYS A 210 -2.06 -30.92 11.05
N LYS A 211 -0.84 -31.06 10.55
CA LYS A 211 0.35 -30.39 11.11
C LYS A 211 0.15 -28.86 11.17
N CYS A 212 0.25 -28.30 12.37
CA CYS A 212 0.15 -26.87 12.66
C CYS A 212 0.93 -26.51 13.93
N GLY A 213 0.95 -25.22 14.30
CA GLY A 213 1.62 -24.73 15.51
C GLY A 213 0.74 -24.65 16.77
N MET A 214 -0.48 -25.19 16.71
CA MET A 214 -1.36 -25.33 17.88
C MET A 214 -0.94 -26.54 18.71
N THR A 215 -0.91 -26.39 20.02
CA THR A 215 -0.62 -27.45 21.00
C THR A 215 -1.77 -27.53 22.00
N ALA A 216 -1.92 -28.67 22.67
CA ALA A 216 -2.94 -28.84 23.71
C ALA A 216 -2.79 -27.81 24.85
N ALA A 217 -1.56 -27.42 25.18
CA ALA A 217 -1.30 -26.36 26.17
C ALA A 217 -1.85 -25.00 25.72
N ARG A 218 -1.58 -24.60 24.46
CA ARG A 218 -2.08 -23.33 23.89
C ARG A 218 -3.60 -23.29 23.75
N GLU A 219 -4.19 -24.42 23.40
CA GLU A 219 -5.65 -24.61 23.38
C GLU A 219 -6.23 -24.40 24.79
N ALA A 220 -5.68 -25.08 25.79
CA ALA A 220 -6.12 -24.96 27.19
C ALA A 220 -5.99 -23.54 27.73
N GLU A 221 -4.89 -22.84 27.45
CA GLU A 221 -4.68 -21.43 27.83
C GLU A 221 -5.77 -20.51 27.26
N LEU A 222 -6.06 -20.65 25.96
CA LEU A 222 -7.09 -19.85 25.29
C LEU A 222 -8.49 -20.18 25.81
N HIS A 223 -8.77 -21.46 26.08
CA HIS A 223 -10.02 -21.90 26.70
C HIS A 223 -10.21 -21.31 28.10
N ALA A 224 -9.15 -21.31 28.93
CA ALA A 224 -9.19 -20.73 30.27
C ALA A 224 -9.49 -19.22 30.23
N LEU A 225 -9.02 -18.51 29.21
CA LEU A 225 -9.35 -17.11 29.00
C LEU A 225 -10.79 -16.88 28.49
N GLY A 226 -11.51 -17.92 28.06
CA GLY A 226 -12.83 -17.78 27.43
C GLY A 226 -12.74 -17.32 25.97
N PHE A 227 -11.62 -17.59 25.29
CA PHE A 227 -11.45 -17.28 23.89
C PHE A 227 -12.37 -18.12 23.01
N VAL A 228 -13.04 -17.47 22.04
CA VAL A 228 -13.95 -18.15 21.11
C VAL A 228 -13.24 -18.43 19.78
N PHE A 229 -12.91 -19.70 19.55
CA PHE A 229 -12.27 -20.18 18.32
C PHE A 229 -13.19 -20.08 17.10
N GLU A 230 -14.48 -20.33 17.27
CA GLU A 230 -15.48 -20.16 16.22
C GLU A 230 -15.88 -18.68 16.13
N GLY A 231 -15.10 -17.92 15.36
CA GLY A 231 -15.54 -16.59 14.94
C GLY A 231 -16.88 -16.75 14.23
N GLY A 232 -17.94 -16.10 14.77
CA GLY A 232 -19.28 -16.16 14.22
C GLY A 232 -19.22 -16.11 12.70
N LYS A 233 -19.79 -17.13 12.05
CA LYS A 233 -19.88 -17.23 10.60
C LYS A 233 -20.19 -15.83 10.08
N THR A 234 -19.40 -15.30 9.15
CA THR A 234 -19.83 -14.12 8.36
C THR A 234 -21.29 -14.42 8.01
N PRO A 235 -22.28 -13.61 8.42
CA PRO A 235 -23.68 -13.93 8.21
C PRO A 235 -23.77 -14.37 6.78
N GLU A 236 -24.18 -15.63 6.60
CA GLU A 236 -24.09 -16.35 5.34
C GLU A 236 -24.47 -15.36 4.27
N ARG A 237 -23.50 -14.94 3.44
CA ARG A 237 -23.69 -13.83 2.51
C ARG A 237 -24.93 -14.21 1.74
N LYS A 238 -26.09 -13.59 2.05
CA LYS A 238 -27.36 -14.00 1.46
C LYS A 238 -27.10 -14.02 -0.02
N VAL A 239 -27.02 -15.20 -0.60
CA VAL A 239 -26.84 -15.37 -2.03
C VAL A 239 -28.18 -14.92 -2.57
N THR A 240 -28.31 -13.60 -2.75
CA THR A 240 -29.45 -13.04 -3.45
C THR A 240 -29.33 -13.64 -4.84
N GLN A 241 -30.21 -14.60 -5.13
CA GLN A 241 -30.26 -15.24 -6.43
C GLN A 241 -30.21 -14.12 -7.47
N PRO A 242 -29.30 -14.19 -8.46
CA PRO A 242 -29.25 -13.18 -9.49
C PRO A 242 -30.62 -13.14 -10.16
N LYS A 243 -31.26 -11.96 -10.18
CA LYS A 243 -32.50 -11.74 -10.92
C LYS A 243 -32.35 -12.28 -12.35
N SER A 244 -33.37 -12.98 -12.81
CA SER A 244 -33.49 -13.44 -14.19
C SER A 244 -33.46 -12.26 -15.17
N TRP A 245 -33.26 -12.56 -16.44
CA TRP A 245 -33.29 -11.56 -17.50
C TRP A 245 -34.64 -10.82 -17.52
N GLU A 246 -35.75 -11.54 -17.37
CA GLU A 246 -37.10 -10.97 -17.40
C GLU A 246 -37.32 -9.98 -16.25
N GLU A 247 -36.92 -10.34 -15.03
CA GLU A 247 -37.03 -9.43 -13.88
C GLU A 247 -36.17 -8.16 -14.06
N ARG A 248 -35.04 -8.26 -14.79
CA ARG A 248 -34.21 -7.11 -15.12
C ARG A 248 -34.79 -6.25 -16.24
N TYR A 249 -35.49 -6.86 -17.18
CA TYR A 249 -36.23 -6.17 -18.21
C TYR A 249 -37.41 -5.38 -17.59
N GLN A 250 -38.14 -5.98 -16.66
CA GLN A 250 -39.18 -5.29 -15.88
C GLN A 250 -38.61 -4.13 -15.04
N ASP A 251 -37.43 -4.30 -14.42
CA ASP A 251 -36.72 -3.20 -13.73
C ASP A 251 -36.42 -2.02 -14.70
N LEU A 252 -36.10 -2.31 -15.97
CA LEU A 252 -35.83 -1.29 -17.00
C LEU A 252 -37.11 -0.59 -17.47
N ILE A 253 -38.22 -1.31 -17.64
CA ILE A 253 -39.52 -0.71 -17.96
C ILE A 253 -39.91 0.28 -16.86
N ARG A 254 -39.81 -0.13 -15.59
CA ARG A 254 -40.09 0.75 -14.45
C ARG A 254 -39.18 1.97 -14.42
N TYR A 255 -37.90 1.80 -14.74
CA TYR A 255 -36.98 2.92 -14.86
C TYR A 255 -37.43 3.91 -15.94
N LYS A 256 -37.90 3.41 -17.09
CA LYS A 256 -38.42 4.22 -18.19
C LYS A 256 -39.69 4.97 -17.81
N GLU A 257 -40.61 4.35 -17.09
CA GLU A 257 -41.82 5.00 -16.60
C GLU A 257 -41.49 6.16 -15.63
N GLN A 258 -40.46 5.99 -14.80
CA GLN A 258 -40.07 7.00 -13.80
C GLN A 258 -39.22 8.14 -14.37
N ASN A 259 -38.34 7.84 -15.32
CA ASN A 259 -37.34 8.79 -15.81
C ASN A 259 -37.63 9.28 -17.25
N GLY A 260 -38.61 8.69 -17.92
CA GLY A 260 -38.97 9.01 -19.31
C GLY A 260 -38.04 8.40 -20.37
N ASP A 261 -36.91 7.79 -19.97
CA ASP A 261 -35.92 7.22 -20.87
C ASP A 261 -35.36 5.87 -20.39
N THR A 262 -34.57 5.21 -21.24
CA THR A 262 -33.85 3.97 -20.90
C THR A 262 -32.35 4.20 -20.69
N ILE A 263 -31.95 5.45 -20.45
CA ILE A 263 -30.56 5.87 -20.25
C ILE A 263 -30.20 5.67 -18.79
N VAL A 264 -30.01 4.41 -18.43
CA VAL A 264 -29.60 4.04 -17.07
C VAL A 264 -28.10 4.34 -16.87
N PRO A 265 -27.71 5.18 -15.88
CA PRO A 265 -26.31 5.41 -15.53
C PRO A 265 -25.64 4.13 -15.03
N GLN A 266 -24.38 3.89 -15.42
CA GLN A 266 -23.66 2.65 -15.04
C GLN A 266 -23.55 2.46 -13.52
N ASN A 267 -23.50 3.56 -12.77
CA ASN A 267 -23.35 3.55 -11.31
C ASN A 267 -24.68 3.47 -10.53
N SER A 268 -25.81 3.30 -11.21
CA SER A 268 -27.15 3.13 -10.59
C SER A 268 -27.37 1.73 -9.98
N GLY A 269 -26.30 1.08 -9.52
CA GLY A 269 -26.35 -0.25 -8.94
C GLY A 269 -26.53 -1.37 -9.97
N ARG A 270 -27.30 -2.40 -9.60
CA ARG A 270 -27.37 -3.66 -10.36
C ARG A 270 -28.06 -3.50 -11.73
N LEU A 271 -29.01 -2.58 -11.86
CA LEU A 271 -29.68 -2.31 -13.15
C LEU A 271 -28.73 -1.63 -14.14
N GLY A 272 -27.97 -0.62 -13.69
CA GLY A 272 -26.95 0.04 -14.51
C GLY A 272 -25.86 -0.90 -15.01
N GLN A 273 -25.39 -1.80 -14.15
CA GLN A 273 -24.45 -2.85 -14.53
C GLN A 273 -25.04 -3.82 -15.57
N TRP A 274 -26.31 -4.21 -15.40
CA TRP A 274 -27.00 -5.10 -16.34
C TRP A 274 -27.22 -4.44 -17.71
N VAL A 275 -27.72 -3.20 -17.76
CA VAL A 275 -27.89 -2.43 -19.01
C VAL A 275 -26.56 -2.21 -19.72
N HIS A 276 -25.49 -1.91 -18.97
CA HIS A 276 -24.15 -1.80 -19.54
C HIS A 276 -23.71 -3.11 -20.21
N ALA A 277 -23.93 -4.26 -19.54
CA ALA A 277 -23.64 -5.56 -20.12
C ALA A 277 -24.42 -5.78 -21.43
N GLN A 278 -25.71 -5.44 -21.48
CA GLN A 278 -26.52 -5.52 -22.70
C GLN A 278 -25.93 -4.66 -23.84
N ARG A 279 -25.52 -3.42 -23.56
CA ARG A 279 -24.88 -2.53 -24.55
C ARG A 279 -23.56 -3.11 -25.08
N VAL A 280 -22.76 -3.72 -24.21
CA VAL A 280 -21.51 -4.38 -24.59
C VAL A 280 -21.78 -5.59 -25.50
N HIS A 281 -22.75 -6.43 -25.14
CA HIS A 281 -23.13 -7.59 -25.95
C HIS A 281 -23.71 -7.20 -27.31
N TYR A 282 -24.56 -6.17 -27.38
CA TYR A 282 -25.08 -5.64 -28.64
C TYR A 282 -23.96 -5.07 -29.54
N LYS A 283 -22.97 -4.40 -28.95
CA LYS A 283 -21.79 -3.91 -29.68
C LYS A 283 -20.94 -5.05 -30.24
N LYS A 284 -20.81 -6.16 -29.50
CA LYS A 284 -20.12 -7.38 -29.97
C LYS A 284 -20.87 -8.05 -31.11
N PHE A 285 -22.19 -8.15 -31.01
CA PHE A 285 -23.05 -8.68 -32.08
C PHE A 285 -22.92 -7.87 -33.37
N LYS A 286 -22.97 -6.54 -33.31
CA LYS A 286 -22.74 -5.68 -34.49
C LYS A 286 -21.37 -5.85 -35.14
N LYS A 287 -20.38 -6.37 -34.40
CA LYS A 287 -19.03 -6.65 -34.89
C LYS A 287 -18.82 -8.10 -35.34
N GLY A 288 -19.85 -8.95 -35.26
CA GLY A 288 -19.74 -10.37 -35.59
C GLY A 288 -18.95 -11.21 -34.57
N GLU A 289 -18.73 -10.70 -33.36
CA GLU A 289 -18.01 -11.39 -32.30
C GLU A 289 -18.95 -12.31 -31.48
N GLN A 290 -18.49 -13.50 -31.08
CA GLN A 290 -19.28 -14.42 -30.26
C GLN A 290 -19.66 -13.79 -28.91
N SER A 291 -20.95 -13.88 -28.57
CA SER A 291 -21.57 -13.34 -27.37
C SER A 291 -22.34 -14.45 -26.64
N GLN A 292 -22.41 -14.38 -25.31
CA GLN A 292 -23.15 -15.33 -24.44
C GLN A 292 -24.67 -15.09 -24.45
N MET A 293 -25.18 -14.23 -25.34
CA MET A 293 -26.60 -13.95 -25.49
C MET A 293 -27.16 -14.72 -26.69
N THR A 294 -28.32 -15.37 -26.50
CA THR A 294 -29.04 -16.09 -27.55
C THR A 294 -29.61 -15.11 -28.58
N ALA A 295 -29.81 -15.56 -29.82
CA ALA A 295 -30.29 -14.72 -30.94
C ALA A 295 -31.65 -14.05 -30.67
N GLU A 296 -32.50 -14.68 -29.85
CA GLU A 296 -33.79 -14.14 -29.39
C GLU A 296 -33.67 -12.96 -28.39
N ARG A 297 -32.44 -12.60 -27.98
CA ARG A 297 -32.15 -11.54 -27.00
C ARG A 297 -31.41 -10.33 -27.61
N HIS A 298 -31.29 -10.26 -28.93
CA HIS A 298 -30.69 -9.15 -29.69
C HIS A 298 -31.76 -8.20 -30.23
#